data_AF-A0A1F3SG68-F1
#
_entry.id   AF-A0A1F3SG68-F1
#
_cell.length_a   1.000
_cell.length_b   1.000
_cell.length_c   1.000
_cell.angle_alpha   90.00
_cell.angle_beta   90.00
_cell.angle_gamma   90.00
#
_symmetry.space_group_name_H-M   'P 1'
#
loop_
_entity.id
_entity.type
_entity.pdbx_description
1 polymer ?
#
loop_
_entity_poly.entity_id
_entity_poly.type
_entity_poly.pdbx_seq_one_letter_code
_entity_poly.pdbx_strand_id
1 'polypeptide(L)'
;MNNEIQEKLEKLAIMKSIPFCVGCYREAPTGFCPSCGSDDLAKFVRGEGMGWGTDWIIRSIVESELTPVNVDAAFENLIRSCYEENVSVLWMTLDAVTVAKEMDPVSWDIAKSEWLSQEEEEGIVKTFDNGASYFWCHELEKLLDAE
;
A
#
# COMPACT_ATOMS: atom_id res chain seq x y z
N MET A 1 -7.88 -9.24 -9.94
CA MET A 1 -7.42 -7.85 -9.89
C MET A 1 -6.09 -7.70 -9.14
N ASN A 2 -5.93 -8.24 -7.93
CA ASN A 2 -4.69 -8.06 -7.12
C ASN A 2 -3.37 -8.42 -7.82
N ASN A 3 -3.35 -9.44 -8.68
CA ASN A 3 -2.15 -9.80 -9.45
C ASN A 3 -1.85 -8.82 -10.61
N GLU A 4 -2.86 -8.21 -11.22
CA GLU A 4 -2.64 -7.35 -12.39
C GLU A 4 -1.98 -6.02 -12.00
N ILE A 5 -2.44 -5.39 -10.90
CA ILE A 5 -1.81 -4.19 -10.35
C ILE A 5 -0.38 -4.49 -9.92
N GLN A 6 -0.16 -5.65 -9.27
CA GLN A 6 1.18 -6.08 -8.87
C GLN A 6 2.11 -6.21 -10.08
N GLU A 7 1.69 -6.94 -11.12
CA GLU A 7 2.49 -7.13 -12.34
C GLU A 7 2.80 -5.81 -13.05
N LYS A 8 1.85 -4.87 -13.08
CA LYS A 8 2.07 -3.53 -13.64
C LYS A 8 3.09 -2.73 -12.83
N LEU A 9 2.99 -2.75 -11.49
CA LEU A 9 3.95 -2.10 -10.60
C LEU A 9 5.34 -2.73 -10.71
N GLU A 10 5.44 -4.05 -10.84
CA GLU A 10 6.72 -4.74 -11.07
C GLU A 10 7.35 -4.34 -12.40
N LYS A 11 6.56 -4.24 -13.47
CA LYS A 11 7.03 -3.72 -14.77
C LYS A 11 7.53 -2.28 -14.63
N LEU A 12 6.77 -1.41 -13.97
CA LEU A 12 7.18 -0.03 -13.72
C LEU A 12 8.48 0.05 -12.93
N ALA A 13 8.60 -0.73 -11.86
CA ALA A 13 9.81 -0.83 -11.03
C ALA A 13 11.01 -1.32 -11.85
N ILE A 14 10.83 -2.33 -12.71
CA ILE A 14 11.88 -2.82 -13.60
C ILE A 14 12.30 -1.72 -14.58
N MET A 15 11.35 -1.00 -15.19
CA MET A 15 11.63 0.10 -16.12
C MET A 15 12.38 1.26 -15.46
N LYS A 16 12.07 1.60 -14.20
CA LYS A 16 12.76 2.65 -13.44
C LYS A 16 14.13 2.21 -12.89
N SER A 17 14.44 0.91 -12.94
CA SER A 17 15.68 0.33 -12.41
C SER A 17 16.72 0.02 -13.48
N ILE A 18 17.98 0.02 -13.07
CA ILE A 18 19.12 -0.42 -13.89
C ILE A 18 19.68 -1.71 -13.26
N PRO A 19 19.94 -2.78 -14.03
CA PRO A 19 20.65 -3.94 -13.51
C PRO A 19 22.02 -3.56 -12.96
N PHE A 20 22.37 -4.06 -11.78
CA PHE A 20 23.56 -3.64 -11.04
C PHE A 20 24.33 -4.84 -10.51
N CYS A 21 25.62 -4.91 -10.85
CA CYS A 21 26.50 -5.94 -10.36
C CYS A 21 26.98 -5.57 -8.96
N VAL A 22 26.53 -6.30 -7.94
CA VAL A 22 26.92 -6.08 -6.56
C VAL A 22 28.41 -6.40 -6.35
N GLY A 23 28.90 -7.49 -6.93
CA GLY A 23 30.29 -7.94 -6.75
C GLY A 23 31.34 -6.99 -7.33
N CYS A 24 31.04 -6.33 -8.44
CA CYS A 24 31.92 -5.30 -9.04
C CYS A 24 31.47 -3.87 -8.75
N TYR A 25 30.40 -3.71 -7.94
CA TYR A 25 29.78 -2.45 -7.55
C TYR A 25 29.58 -1.47 -8.72
N ARG A 26 28.87 -1.90 -9.77
CA ARG A 26 28.66 -1.10 -10.98
C ARG A 26 27.39 -1.42 -11.75
N GLU A 27 26.89 -0.44 -12.49
CA GLU A 27 25.78 -0.62 -13.44
C GLU A 27 26.16 -1.63 -14.54
N ALA A 28 25.21 -2.50 -14.89
CA ALA A 28 25.35 -3.58 -15.87
C ALA A 28 24.12 -3.61 -16.82
N PRO A 29 23.85 -2.52 -17.56
CA PRO A 29 22.59 -2.33 -18.30
C PRO A 29 22.34 -3.37 -19.40
N THR A 30 23.37 -4.10 -19.84
CA THR A 30 23.27 -5.16 -20.85
C THR A 30 22.79 -6.50 -20.30
N GLY A 31 22.52 -6.60 -18.99
CA GLY A 31 22.09 -7.83 -18.33
C GLY A 31 23.24 -8.76 -17.88
N PHE A 32 24.49 -8.35 -18.12
CA PHE A 32 25.69 -9.04 -17.63
C PHE A 32 26.73 -8.02 -17.18
N CYS A 33 27.47 -8.32 -16.12
CA CYS A 33 28.55 -7.47 -15.66
C CYS A 33 29.72 -7.50 -16.67
N PRO A 34 30.17 -6.35 -17.20
CA PRO A 34 31.27 -6.32 -18.17
C PRO A 34 32.63 -6.69 -17.56
N SER A 35 32.75 -6.74 -16.23
CA SER A 35 34.01 -7.04 -15.54
C SER A 35 34.15 -8.50 -15.13
N CYS A 36 33.10 -9.09 -14.55
CA CYS A 36 33.15 -10.46 -14.02
C CYS A 36 32.25 -11.43 -14.79
N GLY A 37 31.45 -10.96 -15.75
CA GLY A 37 30.52 -11.78 -16.54
C GLY A 37 29.26 -12.23 -15.79
N SER A 38 29.08 -11.83 -14.52
CA SER A 38 27.91 -12.20 -13.71
C SER A 38 26.61 -11.66 -14.30
N ASP A 39 25.62 -12.55 -14.39
CA ASP A 39 24.22 -12.30 -14.77
C ASP A 39 23.28 -12.18 -13.55
N ASP A 40 23.75 -12.58 -12.37
CA ASP A 40 23.10 -12.36 -11.09
C ASP A 40 23.22 -10.89 -10.66
N LEU A 41 22.30 -10.07 -11.18
CA LEU A 41 22.30 -8.62 -11.03
C LEU A 41 21.17 -8.16 -10.12
N ALA A 42 21.51 -7.29 -9.16
CA ALA A 42 20.54 -6.57 -8.36
C ALA A 42 19.89 -5.44 -9.17
N LYS A 43 18.93 -4.74 -8.58
CA LYS A 43 18.29 -3.55 -9.15
C LYS A 43 18.88 -2.30 -8.52
N PHE A 44 19.12 -1.26 -9.32
CA PHE A 44 19.62 0.02 -8.87
C PHE A 44 18.75 1.16 -9.38
N VAL A 45 18.38 2.07 -8.49
CA VAL A 45 17.66 3.30 -8.79
C VAL A 45 18.52 4.47 -8.32
N ARG A 46 18.79 5.42 -9.22
CA ARG A 46 19.68 6.56 -8.91
C ARG A 46 19.05 7.44 -7.84
N GLY A 47 19.80 7.71 -6.77
CA GLY A 47 19.34 8.50 -5.63
C GLY A 47 18.72 7.67 -4.51
N GLU A 48 18.23 6.46 -4.80
CA GLU A 48 17.61 5.57 -3.81
C GLU A 48 18.55 4.42 -3.39
N GLY A 49 19.39 3.94 -4.32
CA GLY A 49 20.38 2.91 -4.04
C GLY A 49 20.11 1.61 -4.77
N MET A 50 20.61 0.50 -4.20
CA MET A 50 20.56 -0.84 -4.80
C MET A 50 19.87 -1.81 -3.85
N GLY A 51 19.07 -2.71 -4.43
CA GLY A 51 18.42 -3.80 -3.70
C GLY A 51 18.05 -4.97 -4.61
N TRP A 52 17.72 -6.10 -4.00
CA TRP A 52 17.23 -7.28 -4.70
C TRP A 52 15.71 -7.23 -4.84
N GLY A 53 15.20 -7.81 -5.93
CA GLY A 53 13.78 -7.77 -6.25
C GLY A 53 13.26 -6.37 -6.61
N THR A 54 11.95 -6.26 -6.72
CA THR A 54 11.23 -5.02 -7.09
C THR A 54 10.45 -4.40 -5.93
N ASP A 55 10.20 -5.15 -4.86
CA ASP A 55 9.32 -4.74 -3.75
C ASP A 55 9.72 -3.40 -3.13
N TRP A 56 11.02 -3.19 -2.93
CA TRP A 56 11.54 -1.95 -2.36
C TRP A 56 11.37 -0.74 -3.29
N ILE A 57 11.43 -0.95 -4.61
CA ILE A 57 11.20 0.09 -5.61
C ILE A 57 9.71 0.42 -5.68
N ILE A 58 8.86 -0.61 -5.69
CA ILE A 58 7.40 -0.45 -5.69
C ILE A 58 6.98 0.36 -4.47
N ARG A 59 7.47 0.00 -3.29
CA ARG A 59 7.20 0.75 -2.06
C ARG A 59 7.64 2.20 -2.16
N SER A 60 8.85 2.45 -2.66
CA SER A 60 9.38 3.81 -2.86
C SER A 60 8.49 4.65 -3.79
N ILE A 61 8.03 4.07 -4.91
CA ILE A 61 7.11 4.73 -5.86
C ILE A 61 5.77 5.06 -5.18
N VAL A 62 5.17 4.08 -4.51
CA VAL A 62 3.85 4.24 -3.90
C VAL A 62 3.89 5.25 -2.75
N GLU A 63 4.92 5.21 -1.90
CA GLU A 63 5.08 6.16 -0.78
C GLU A 63 5.41 7.58 -1.22
N SER A 64 6.02 7.76 -2.39
CA SER A 64 6.36 9.10 -2.92
C SER A 64 5.23 9.75 -3.71
N GLU A 65 4.40 8.96 -4.39
CA GLU A 65 3.34 9.48 -5.26
C GLU A 65 1.94 9.44 -4.63
N LEU A 66 1.70 8.53 -3.67
CA LEU A 66 0.37 8.33 -3.07
C LEU A 66 0.36 8.63 -1.57
N THR A 67 -0.84 8.96 -1.06
CA THR A 67 -1.07 9.13 0.37
C THR A 67 -1.70 7.86 0.94
N PRO A 68 -1.18 7.31 2.05
CA PRO A 68 -1.80 6.17 2.72
C PRO A 68 -3.24 6.44 3.14
N VAL A 69 -4.09 5.41 3.10
CA VAL A 69 -5.47 5.46 3.57
C VAL A 69 -5.51 5.75 5.07
N ASN A 70 -6.30 6.76 5.45
CA ASN A 70 -6.69 6.93 6.84
C ASN A 70 -7.79 5.92 7.19
N VAL A 71 -7.38 4.75 7.65
CA VAL A 71 -8.25 3.61 7.97
C VAL A 71 -9.31 3.98 9.01
N ASP A 72 -8.94 4.74 10.04
CA ASP A 72 -9.88 5.16 11.07
C ASP A 72 -11.01 6.02 10.49
N ALA A 73 -10.66 7.03 9.69
CA ALA A 73 -11.64 7.90 9.05
C ALA A 73 -12.51 7.13 8.03
N ALA A 74 -11.91 6.24 7.24
CA ALA A 74 -12.62 5.43 6.25
C ALA A 74 -13.66 4.51 6.92
N PHE A 75 -13.27 3.82 7.99
CA PHE A 75 -14.17 2.96 8.74
C PHE A 75 -15.27 3.75 9.46
N GLU A 76 -14.95 4.89 10.07
CA GLU A 76 -15.96 5.77 10.68
C GLU A 76 -17.01 6.22 9.66
N ASN A 77 -16.58 6.61 8.45
CA ASN A 77 -17.49 7.01 7.39
C ASN A 77 -18.39 5.86 6.94
N LEU A 78 -17.87 4.62 6.88
CA LEU A 78 -18.68 3.44 6.60
C LEU A 78 -19.78 3.26 7.65
N ILE A 79 -19.43 3.28 8.93
CA ILE A 79 -20.40 3.12 10.02
C ILE A 79 -21.46 4.23 9.98
N ARG A 80 -21.06 5.49 9.74
CA ARG A 80 -21.99 6.61 9.57
C ARG A 80 -22.92 6.46 8.36
N SER A 81 -22.48 5.74 7.33
CA SER A 81 -23.33 5.47 6.16
C SER A 81 -24.35 4.35 6.40
N CYS A 82 -24.06 3.44 7.33
CA CYS A 82 -24.89 2.27 7.64
C CYS A 82 -25.91 2.54 8.77
N TYR A 83 -25.59 3.46 9.69
CA TYR A 83 -26.38 3.72 10.90
C TYR A 83 -26.78 5.18 11.02
N GLU A 84 -27.80 5.45 11.84
CA GLU A 84 -28.19 6.82 12.17
C GLU A 84 -27.04 7.57 12.86
N GLU A 85 -26.90 8.85 12.54
CA GLU A 85 -25.81 9.69 13.08
C GLU A 85 -25.89 9.85 14.60
N ASN A 86 -27.10 9.84 15.17
CA ASN A 86 -27.33 10.11 16.58
C ASN A 86 -28.15 9.02 17.27
N VAL A 87 -27.84 8.74 18.53
CA VAL A 87 -28.57 7.82 19.41
C VAL A 87 -29.13 8.59 20.61
N SER A 88 -30.36 8.26 21.00
CA SER A 88 -30.98 8.81 22.21
C SER A 88 -30.70 7.92 23.43
N VAL A 89 -30.09 8.49 24.46
CA VAL A 89 -29.86 7.83 25.75
C VAL A 89 -30.56 8.64 26.83
N LEU A 90 -31.69 8.14 27.33
CA LEU A 90 -32.60 8.87 28.22
C LEU A 90 -33.03 10.20 27.58
N TRP A 91 -32.56 11.33 28.11
CA TRP A 91 -32.84 12.69 27.62
C TRP A 91 -31.67 13.30 26.83
N MET A 92 -30.63 12.52 26.54
CA MET A 92 -29.45 12.95 25.79
C MET A 92 -29.51 12.47 24.35
N THR A 93 -29.03 13.29 23.42
CA THR A 93 -28.79 12.93 22.01
C THR A 93 -27.29 12.95 21.80
N LEU A 94 -26.72 11.80 21.44
CA LEU A 94 -25.28 11.58 21.35
C LEU A 94 -24.91 11.06 19.97
N ASP A 95 -23.69 11.36 19.51
CA ASP A 95 -23.14 10.84 18.26
C ASP A 95 -22.91 9.32 18.36
N ALA A 96 -23.50 8.56 17.42
CA ALA A 96 -23.52 7.10 17.47
C ALA A 96 -22.12 6.48 17.43
N VAL A 97 -21.24 6.99 16.55
CA VAL A 97 -19.87 6.49 16.41
C VAL A 97 -19.04 6.80 17.64
N THR A 98 -19.15 8.02 18.18
CA THR A 98 -18.45 8.42 19.40
C THR A 98 -18.85 7.51 20.56
N VAL A 99 -20.16 7.27 20.73
CA VAL A 99 -20.66 6.35 21.76
C VAL A 99 -20.10 4.94 21.57
N ALA A 100 -20.11 4.40 20.34
CA ALA A 100 -19.58 3.06 20.08
C ALA A 100 -18.09 2.94 20.44
N LYS A 101 -17.28 3.93 20.04
CA LYS A 101 -15.84 3.98 20.33
C LYS A 101 -15.53 4.11 21.82
N GLU A 102 -16.29 4.92 22.54
CA GLU A 102 -16.06 5.14 23.97
C GLU A 102 -16.57 4.00 24.85
N MET A 103 -17.68 3.37 24.47
CA MET A 103 -18.31 2.31 25.26
C MET A 103 -17.59 0.97 25.11
N ASP A 104 -17.14 0.62 23.90
CA ASP A 104 -16.38 -0.61 23.65
C ASP A 104 -15.30 -0.39 22.57
N PRO A 105 -14.16 0.23 22.94
CA PRO A 105 -13.08 0.48 22.01
C PRO A 105 -12.44 -0.80 21.47
N VAL A 106 -12.48 -1.90 22.24
CA VAL A 106 -11.89 -3.17 21.82
C VAL A 106 -12.74 -3.81 20.72
N SER A 107 -14.06 -3.87 20.91
CA SER A 107 -14.96 -4.35 19.86
C SER A 107 -14.91 -3.46 18.62
N TRP A 108 -14.74 -2.15 18.78
CA TRP A 108 -14.58 -1.22 17.66
C TRP A 108 -13.31 -1.53 16.85
N ASP A 109 -12.17 -1.71 17.50
CA ASP A 109 -10.91 -2.00 16.82
C ASP A 109 -10.93 -3.38 16.16
N ILE A 110 -11.59 -4.39 16.75
CA ILE A 110 -11.80 -5.69 16.11
C ILE A 110 -12.63 -5.53 14.84
N ALA A 111 -13.78 -4.85 14.92
CA ALA A 111 -14.65 -4.65 13.75
C ALA A 111 -13.93 -3.89 12.61
N LYS A 112 -13.13 -2.88 12.96
CA LYS A 112 -12.29 -2.13 12.02
C LYS A 112 -11.24 -3.02 11.35
N SER A 113 -10.56 -3.87 12.12
CA SER A 113 -9.55 -4.79 11.59
C SER A 113 -10.16 -5.87 10.69
N GLU A 114 -11.32 -6.39 11.05
CA GLU A 114 -12.06 -7.37 10.24
C GLU A 114 -12.51 -6.75 8.92
N TRP A 115 -13.08 -5.54 8.97
CA TRP A 115 -13.43 -4.79 7.78
C TRP A 115 -12.22 -4.57 6.88
N LEU A 116 -11.10 -4.08 7.41
CA LEU A 116 -9.90 -3.82 6.61
C LEU A 116 -9.36 -5.08 5.93
N SER A 117 -9.43 -6.22 6.62
CA SER A 117 -9.01 -7.51 6.06
C SER A 117 -9.91 -7.94 4.89
N GLN A 118 -11.22 -7.68 4.99
CA GLN A 118 -12.17 -7.94 3.90
C GLN A 118 -11.90 -7.03 2.70
N GLU A 119 -11.69 -5.73 2.93
CA GLU A 119 -11.38 -4.77 1.86
C GLU A 119 -10.07 -5.13 1.12
N GLU A 120 -9.08 -5.67 1.84
CA GLU A 120 -7.83 -6.17 1.24
C GLU A 120 -8.08 -7.44 0.40
N GLU A 121 -8.90 -8.38 0.91
CA GLU A 121 -9.27 -9.60 0.19
C GLU A 121 -10.08 -9.30 -1.08
N GLU A 122 -10.99 -8.33 -1.02
CA GLU A 122 -11.78 -7.83 -2.15
C GLU A 122 -10.92 -7.00 -3.14
N GLY A 123 -9.70 -6.62 -2.74
CA GLY A 123 -8.78 -5.86 -3.57
C GLY A 123 -9.19 -4.40 -3.73
N ILE A 124 -9.89 -3.83 -2.75
CA ILE A 124 -10.26 -2.41 -2.69
C ILE A 124 -9.09 -1.59 -2.15
N VAL A 125 -8.40 -2.13 -1.14
CA VAL A 125 -7.16 -1.60 -0.59
C VAL A 125 -6.01 -2.60 -0.77
N LYS A 126 -4.78 -2.10 -0.75
CA LYS A 126 -3.59 -2.93 -0.83
C LYS A 126 -2.47 -2.39 0.05
N THR A 127 -1.71 -3.31 0.65
CA THR A 127 -0.51 -3.00 1.44
C THR A 127 0.76 -3.49 0.73
N PHE A 128 1.88 -2.78 0.97
CA PHE A 128 3.22 -3.13 0.47
C PHE A 128 4.26 -3.25 1.60
N ASP A 129 3.82 -3.12 2.85
CA ASP A 129 4.65 -3.07 4.05
C ASP A 129 4.13 -4.01 5.16
N ASN A 130 3.44 -5.08 4.77
CA ASN A 130 2.82 -6.08 5.66
C ASN A 130 1.75 -5.50 6.59
N GLY A 131 0.92 -4.60 6.07
CA GLY A 131 -0.25 -4.06 6.78
C GLY A 131 0.04 -2.88 7.68
N ALA A 132 1.20 -2.23 7.55
CA ALA A 132 1.47 -0.99 8.27
C ALA A 132 0.81 0.21 7.57
N SER A 133 0.74 0.19 6.25
CA SER A 133 0.10 1.19 5.40
C SER A 133 -0.75 0.53 4.32
N TYR A 134 -1.91 1.12 4.06
CA TYR A 134 -2.84 0.70 3.02
C TYR A 134 -3.00 1.80 1.99
N PHE A 135 -3.21 1.43 0.73
CA PHE A 135 -3.43 2.35 -0.40
C PHE A 135 -4.68 1.91 -1.15
N TRP A 136 -5.45 2.86 -1.67
CA TRP A 136 -6.61 2.54 -2.49
C TRP A 136 -6.19 1.99 -3.85
N CYS A 137 -6.77 0.86 -4.25
CA CYS A 137 -6.46 0.25 -5.54
C CYS A 137 -6.81 1.15 -6.73
N HIS A 138 -7.89 1.93 -6.64
CA HIS A 138 -8.25 2.86 -7.70
C HIS A 138 -7.27 4.04 -7.86
N GLU A 139 -6.52 4.40 -6.80
CA GLU A 139 -5.46 5.40 -6.90
C GLU A 139 -4.19 4.80 -7.49
N LEU A 140 -3.88 3.55 -7.13
CA LEU A 140 -2.80 2.78 -7.77
C LEU A 140 -3.05 2.61 -9.27
N GLU A 141 -4.28 2.31 -9.68
CA GLU A 141 -4.65 2.21 -11.10
C GLU A 141 -4.46 3.54 -11.83
N LYS A 142 -4.88 4.67 -11.23
CA LYS A 142 -4.66 6.00 -11.81
C LYS A 142 -3.17 6.33 -11.97
N LEU A 143 -2.34 5.94 -11.02
CA LEU A 143 -0.88 6.12 -11.11
C LEU A 143 -0.31 5.30 -12.27
N LEU A 144 -0.76 4.05 -12.42
CA LEU A 144 -0.31 3.15 -13.48
C LEU A 144 -0.79 3.56 -14.88
N ASP A 145 -1.95 4.21 -14.99
CA ASP A 145 -2.48 4.72 -16.26
C ASP A 145 -1.83 6.06 -16.69
N ALA A 146 -1.13 6.74 -15.77
CA ALA A 146 -0.46 8.02 -16.03
C ALA A 146 0.98 7.88 -16.56
N GLU A 147 1.59 6.70 -16.44
CA GLU A 147 2.96 6.35 -16.88
C GLU A 147 2.96 5.55 -18.19
#